data_AF-A0A7C5V291-F1
#
_entry.id   AF-A0A7C5V291-F1
#
_cell.length_a   1.000
_cell.length_b   1.000
_cell.length_c   1.000
_cell.angle_alpha   90.00
_cell.angle_beta   90.00
_cell.angle_gamma   90.00
#
_symmetry.space_group_name_H-M   'P 1'
#
loop_
_entity.id
_entity.type
_entity.pdbx_description
1 polymer ?
#
loop_
_entity_poly.entity_id
_entity_poly.type
_entity_poly.pdbx_seq_one_letter_code
_entity_poly.pdbx_strand_id
1 'polypeptide(L)' 'MPSYEYICKECKKRFTLILSISEYEKARPTCPKCKSKKVEQVPAAFFAVTSKKS' A
#
# COMPACT_ATOMS: atom_id res chain seq x y z
N MET A 1 -3.09 -10.96 -7.10
CA MET A 1 -2.10 -9.87 -7.02
C MET A 1 -2.41 -9.03 -5.79
N PRO A 2 -1.46 -8.85 -4.86
CA PRO A 2 -1.69 -8.03 -3.67
C PRO A 2 -1.79 -6.55 -4.05
N SER A 3 -2.88 -5.91 -3.64
CA SER A 3 -3.05 -4.47 -3.72
C SER A 3 -2.56 -3.84 -2.42
N TYR A 4 -1.59 -2.95 -2.51
CA TYR A 4 -1.06 -2.20 -1.39
C TYR A 4 -1.62 -0.78 -1.42
N GLU A 5 -2.22 -0.34 -0.32
CA GLU A 5 -2.65 1.03 -0.18
C GLU A 5 -1.50 1.89 0.35
N TYR A 6 -1.37 3.09 -0.19
CA TYR A 6 -0.39 4.08 0.24
C TYR A 6 -1.06 5.41 0.51
N ILE A 7 -0.55 6.13 1.50
CA ILE A 7 -0.94 7.50 1.82
C ILE A 7 0.27 8.42 1.78
N CYS A 8 0.14 9.50 1.02
CA CYS A 8 1.11 10.58 0.98
C CYS A 8 0.98 11.45 2.24
N LYS A 9 2.05 11.59 3.04
CA LYS A 9 2.01 12.42 4.26
C LYS A 9 1.92 13.91 3.99
N GLU A 10 2.46 14.37 2.86
CA GLU A 10 2.46 15.81 2.51
C GLU A 10 1.13 16.29 1.92
N CYS A 11 0.53 15.45 1.07
CA CYS A 11 -0.67 15.79 0.32
C CYS A 11 -1.93 15.08 0.82
N LYS A 12 -1.79 14.18 1.82
CA LYS A 12 -2.83 13.35 2.44
C LYS A 12 -3.67 12.54 1.44
N LYS A 13 -3.16 12.35 0.21
CA LYS A 13 -3.83 11.57 -0.83
C LYS A 13 -3.50 10.10 -0.67
N ARG A 14 -4.55 9.29 -0.78
CA ARG A 14 -4.51 7.83 -0.80
C ARG A 14 -4.40 7.36 -2.24
N PHE A 15 -3.57 6.37 -2.50
CA PHE A 15 -3.47 5.72 -3.80
C PHE A 15 -3.15 4.25 -3.61
N THR A 16 -3.69 3.42 -4.50
CA THR A 16 -3.51 1.97 -4.45
C THR A 16 -2.50 1.58 -5.50
N LEU A 17 -1.49 0.81 -5.12
CA LEU A 17 -0.52 0.21 -6.02
C LEU A 17 -0.66 -1.30 -5.99
N ILE A 18 -0.79 -1.89 -7.18
CA ILE A 18 -0.73 -3.33 -7.34
C ILE A 18 0.74 -3.65 -7.59
N LEU A 19 1.41 -4.18 -6.58
CA LEU A 19 2.84 -4.53 -6.64
C LEU A 19 2.98 -6.03 -6.40
N SER A 20 3.94 -6.67 -7.05
CA SER A 20 4.39 -7.99 -6.61
C SER A 20 5.31 -7.86 -5.40
N ILE A 21 5.46 -8.92 -4.58
CA ILE A 21 6.37 -8.92 -3.42
C ILE A 21 7.79 -8.44 -3.81
N SER A 22 8.29 -8.87 -4.97
CA SER A 22 9.61 -8.47 -5.48
C SER A 22 9.70 -6.99 -5.85
N GLU A 23 8.58 -6.39 -6.28
CA GLU A 23 8.51 -4.95 -6.51
C GLU A 23 8.34 -4.21 -5.19
N TYR A 24 7.60 -4.73 -4.20
CA TYR A 24 7.44 -4.09 -2.90
C TYR A 24 8.79 -3.86 -2.19
N GLU A 25 9.70 -4.83 -2.22
CA GLU A 25 11.04 -4.71 -1.62
C GLU A 25 11.93 -3.65 -2.28
N LYS A 26 11.73 -3.40 -3.58
CA LYS A 26 12.53 -2.44 -4.36
C LYS A 26 11.81 -1.12 -4.62
N ALA A 27 10.49 -1.09 -4.45
CA ALA A 27 9.66 0.06 -4.75
C ALA A 27 9.96 1.15 -3.73
N ARG A 28 10.38 2.30 -4.25
CA ARG A 28 10.33 3.57 -3.54
C ARG A 28 9.10 4.31 -4.02
N PRO A 29 7.89 3.97 -3.51
CA PRO A 29 6.68 4.62 -3.96
C PRO A 29 6.83 6.14 -3.72
N THR A 30 6.57 6.91 -4.76
CA THR A 30 6.63 8.37 -4.72
C THR A 30 5.24 8.88 -5.02
N CYS A 31 4.84 9.95 -4.36
CA CYS A 31 3.53 10.49 -4.62
C CYS A 31 3.51 11.13 -6.02
N PRO A 32 2.58 10.74 -6.92
CA PRO A 32 2.50 11.32 -8.26
C PRO A 32 2.11 12.80 -8.26
N LYS A 33 1.55 13.32 -7.16
CA LYS A 33 1.11 14.72 -7.05
C LYS A 33 2.20 15.69 -6.60
N CYS A 34 2.98 15.32 -5.59
CA CYS A 34 3.97 16.21 -4.99
C CYS A 34 5.42 15.73 -5.19
N LYS A 35 5.62 14.57 -5.84
CA LYS A 35 6.94 13.91 -6.02
C LYS A 35 7.66 13.60 -4.70
N SER A 36 6.95 13.70 -3.58
CA SER A 36 7.46 13.39 -2.26
C SER A 36 7.73 11.91 -2.10
N LYS A 37 8.87 11.59 -1.50
CA LYS A 37 9.22 10.23 -1.05
C LYS A 37 8.57 9.88 0.30
N LYS A 38 7.90 10.85 0.94
CA LYS A 38 7.15 10.67 2.20
C LYS A 38 5.76 10.08 1.92
N VAL A 39 5.74 8.79 1.57
CA VAL A 39 4.51 8.00 1.50
C VAL A 39 4.59 6.88 2.53
N GLU A 40 3.47 6.58 3.18
CA GLU A 40 3.35 5.46 4.11
C GLU A 40 2.43 4.42 3.52
N GLN A 41 2.78 3.15 3.73
CA GLN A 41 1.85 2.07 3.43
C GLN A 41 0.71 2.12 4.43
N VAL A 42 -0.51 2.11 3.92
CA VAL A 42 -1.69 1.80 4.71
C VAL A 42 -1.85 0.29 4.60
N PRO A 43 -1.53 -0.48 5.66
CA PRO A 43 -1.84 -1.90 5.64
C PRO A 43 -3.36 -2.01 5.50
N ALA A 44 -3.82 -2.58 4.37
CA ALA A 44 -5.20 -2.99 4.26
C ALA A 44 -5.44 -3.98 5.41
N ALA A 45 -6.45 -3.71 6.24
CA ALA A 45 -6.82 -4.59 7.34
C ALA A 45 -7.27 -5.94 6.75
N PHE A 46 -6.33 -6.85 6.53
CA PHE A 46 -6.63 -8.19 6.10
C PHE A 46 -7.18 -8.92 7.31
N PHE A 47 -8.51 -8.95 7.43
CA PHE A 47 -9.18 -9.87 8.31
C PHE A 47 -9.08 -11.24 7.65
N ALA A 48 -8.17 -12.08 8.13
CA ALA A 48 -8.15 -13.49 7.77
C ALA A 48 -9.48 -14.08 8.25
N VAL A 49 -10.46 -14.17 7.35
CA VAL A 49 -11.71 -14.90 7.59
C VAL A 49 -11.32 -16.37 7.61
N THR A 50 -10.84 -16.84 8.76
CA THR A 50 -10.70 -18.27 9.00
C THR A 50 -12.12 -18.79 9.16
N SER A 51 -12.64 -19.41 8.11
CA SER A 51 -13.86 -20.18 8.18
C SER A 51 -13.70 -21.15 9.36
N LYS A 52 -14.41 -20.90 10.46
CA LYS A 52 -14.51 -21.85 11.58
C LYS A 52 -14.81 -23.22 10.99
N LYS A 53 -13.83 -24.12 11.02
CA LYS A 53 -14.08 -25.53 10.76
C LYS A 53 -14.76 -26.07 12.02
N SER A 54 -16.06 -26.32 11.89
CA SER A 54 -16.86 -26.98 12.92
C SER A 54 -16.37 -28.40 13.19
#